data_AF-A0A8S2FGA9-F1
#
_entry.id   AF-A0A8S2FGA9-F1
#
_cell.length_a   1.000
_cell.length_b   1.000
_cell.length_c   1.000
_cell.angle_alpha   90.00
_cell.angle_beta   90.00
_cell.angle_gamma   90.00
#
_symmetry.space_group_name_H-M   'P 1'
#
loop_
_entity.id
_entity.type
_entity.pdbx_description
1 polymer ?
#
loop_
_entity_poly.entity_id
_entity_poly.type
_entity_poly.pdbx_seq_one_letter_code
_entity_poly.pdbx_strand_id
1 'polypeptide(L)'
;MAGLTLSPGVYKWDAAASLSLPLGILTLNGSGVYIFQIGSALSTSFGSRIILINGATPGCVFWQVGSSATLGSQSEFSGIIIAYASVVFSGGIHLFGSVFVLNAAVTLISDTINVQASCSLSQK
;
A
#
# COMPACT_ATOMS: atom_id res chain seq x y z
N MET A 1 -5.64 2.57 -10.03
CA MET A 1 -6.37 1.61 -9.16
C MET A 1 -7.31 2.28 -8.16
N ALA A 2 -7.36 3.61 -8.10
CA ALA A 2 -8.36 4.31 -7.28
C ALA A 2 -9.81 3.97 -7.71
N GLY A 3 -10.73 3.99 -6.75
CA GLY A 3 -12.16 3.72 -6.92
C GLY A 3 -12.53 2.24 -6.92
N LEU A 4 -11.55 1.32 -6.87
CA LEU A 4 -11.81 -0.11 -6.90
C LEU A 4 -12.16 -0.66 -5.51
N THR A 5 -13.01 -1.69 -5.49
CA THR A 5 -13.18 -2.59 -4.35
C THR A 5 -12.73 -3.97 -4.78
N LEU A 6 -11.75 -4.52 -4.08
CA LEU A 6 -11.06 -5.76 -4.46
C LEU A 6 -11.28 -6.82 -3.38
N SER A 7 -11.50 -8.07 -3.79
CA SER A 7 -11.46 -9.24 -2.91
C SER A 7 -10.01 -9.75 -2.76
N PRO A 8 -9.71 -10.70 -1.87
CA PRO A 8 -8.39 -11.32 -1.80
C PRO A 8 -7.94 -11.87 -3.17
N GLY A 9 -6.67 -11.70 -3.51
CA GLY A 9 -6.14 -12.09 -4.82
C GLY A 9 -4.81 -11.44 -5.19
N VAL A 10 -4.35 -11.75 -6.41
CA VAL A 10 -3.15 -11.18 -7.02
C VAL A 10 -3.57 -10.20 -8.11
N TYR A 11 -3.04 -8.98 -8.06
CA TYR A 11 -3.34 -7.89 -8.96
C TYR A 11 -2.06 -7.38 -9.60
N LYS A 12 -1.99 -7.42 -10.93
CA LYS A 12 -0.77 -7.10 -11.67
C LYS A 12 -0.94 -5.89 -12.57
N TRP A 13 0.05 -5.01 -12.55
CA TRP A 13 0.26 -3.92 -13.51
C TRP A 13 1.65 -4.07 -14.11
N ASP A 14 1.76 -4.18 -15.43
CA ASP A 14 3.06 -4.28 -16.10
C ASP A 14 3.84 -2.96 -16.07
N ALA A 15 3.15 -1.84 -15.87
CA ALA A 15 3.71 -0.49 -15.84
C ALA A 15 3.53 0.16 -14.45
N ALA A 16 3.42 1.49 -14.42
CA ALA A 16 3.18 2.25 -13.19
C ALA A 16 1.72 2.10 -12.76
N ALA A 17 1.47 2.22 -11.46
CA ALA A 17 0.13 2.20 -10.92
C ALA A 17 -0.05 3.30 -9.86
N SER A 18 -1.26 3.87 -9.80
CA SER A 18 -1.55 4.98 -8.90
C SER A 18 -2.89 4.88 -8.19
N LEU A 19 -2.93 5.41 -6.97
CA LEU A 19 -4.16 5.81 -6.27
C LEU A 19 -4.33 7.32 -6.49
N SER A 20 -5.02 7.70 -7.55
CA SER A 20 -5.21 9.10 -7.96
C SER A 20 -6.67 9.39 -8.33
N LEU A 21 -7.18 10.53 -7.88
CA LEU A 21 -8.51 11.13 -8.09
C LEU A 21 -9.74 10.38 -7.50
N PRO A 22 -10.77 11.13 -7.07
CA PRO A 22 -10.70 12.49 -6.52
C PRO A 22 -9.98 12.53 -5.16
N LEU A 23 -9.93 11.40 -4.45
CA LEU A 23 -9.19 11.23 -3.19
C LEU A 23 -8.31 9.96 -3.20
N GLY A 24 -8.22 9.20 -4.30
CA GLY A 24 -7.34 8.03 -4.36
C GLY A 24 -7.70 6.92 -3.35
N ILE A 25 -8.97 6.51 -3.30
CA ILE A 25 -9.43 5.45 -2.38
C ILE A 25 -9.30 4.07 -3.05
N LEU A 26 -8.77 3.09 -2.33
CA LEU A 26 -8.83 1.66 -2.67
C LEU A 26 -9.46 0.90 -1.51
N THR A 27 -10.47 0.08 -1.78
CA THR A 27 -11.12 -0.75 -0.75
C THR A 27 -10.72 -2.22 -0.92
N LEU A 28 -10.24 -2.85 0.14
CA LEU A 28 -9.95 -4.28 0.21
C LEU A 28 -11.01 -4.96 1.08
N ASN A 29 -11.74 -5.90 0.49
CA ASN A 29 -12.96 -6.45 1.04
C ASN A 29 -12.87 -7.97 1.22
N GLY A 30 -12.75 -8.39 2.47
CA GLY A 30 -12.71 -9.80 2.86
C GLY A 30 -11.40 -10.20 3.50
N SER A 31 -11.46 -11.13 4.46
CA SER A 31 -10.28 -11.78 5.02
C SER A 31 -9.56 -12.61 3.95
N GLY A 32 -8.27 -12.38 3.79
CA GLY A 32 -7.44 -13.06 2.81
C GLY A 32 -6.20 -12.25 2.46
N VAL A 33 -5.41 -12.79 1.53
CA VAL A 33 -4.16 -12.20 1.08
C VAL A 33 -4.38 -11.35 -0.18
N TYR A 34 -3.77 -10.17 -0.20
CA TYR A 34 -3.78 -9.25 -1.34
C TYR A 34 -2.34 -9.01 -1.79
N ILE A 35 -2.04 -9.30 -3.05
CA ILE A 35 -0.70 -9.08 -3.62
C ILE A 35 -0.84 -8.14 -4.80
N PHE A 36 -0.26 -6.95 -4.70
CA PHE A 36 -0.14 -5.99 -5.77
C PHE A 36 1.26 -6.08 -6.38
N GLN A 37 1.34 -6.48 -7.65
CA GLN A 37 2.58 -6.58 -8.42
C GLN A 37 2.62 -5.41 -9.41
N ILE A 38 3.51 -4.45 -9.17
CA ILE A 38 3.61 -3.22 -9.97
C ILE A 38 4.97 -3.22 -10.67
N GLY A 39 4.95 -3.27 -12.00
CA GLY A 39 6.15 -3.41 -12.83
C GLY A 39 7.10 -2.22 -12.74
N SER A 40 6.59 -1.01 -12.44
CA SER A 40 7.43 0.17 -12.21
C SER A 40 7.05 0.94 -10.95
N ALA A 41 6.56 2.17 -11.05
CA ALA A 41 6.36 3.07 -9.93
C ALA A 41 4.96 2.93 -9.31
N LEU A 42 4.88 3.05 -8.00
CA LEU A 42 3.62 3.22 -7.27
C LEU A 42 3.51 4.67 -6.80
N SER A 43 2.39 5.34 -7.06
CA SER A 43 2.15 6.68 -6.51
C SER A 43 0.75 6.83 -5.89
N THR A 44 0.65 7.68 -4.87
CA THR A 44 -0.65 8.09 -4.32
C THR A 44 -0.79 9.60 -4.37
N SER A 45 -2.01 10.10 -4.57
CA SER A 45 -2.33 11.52 -4.39
C SER A 45 -2.39 11.91 -2.91
N PHE A 46 -2.41 13.21 -2.62
CA PHE A 46 -2.73 13.74 -1.28
C PHE A 46 -4.00 13.09 -0.71
N GLY A 47 -3.97 12.73 0.57
CA GLY A 47 -5.16 12.21 1.27
C GLY A 47 -5.62 10.83 0.80
N SER A 48 -4.77 10.05 0.11
CA SER A 48 -5.15 8.72 -0.38
C SER A 48 -5.35 7.73 0.76
N ARG A 49 -6.29 6.80 0.59
CA ARG A 49 -6.66 5.84 1.64
C ARG A 49 -6.81 4.42 1.10
N ILE A 50 -6.21 3.46 1.80
CA ILE A 50 -6.49 2.03 1.61
C ILE A 50 -7.41 1.58 2.75
N ILE A 51 -8.67 1.34 2.42
CA ILE A 51 -9.72 0.97 3.38
C ILE A 51 -9.83 -0.55 3.43
N LEU A 52 -9.69 -1.12 4.62
CA LEU A 52 -9.83 -2.55 4.85
C LEU A 52 -11.19 -2.82 5.50
N ILE A 53 -12.00 -3.68 4.88
CA ILE A 53 -13.34 -4.05 5.37
C ILE A 53 -13.53 -5.56 5.41
N ASN A 54 -14.54 -6.01 6.15
CA ASN A 54 -14.99 -7.40 6.20
C ASN A 54 -13.87 -8.42 6.49
N GLY A 55 -12.98 -8.07 7.43
CA GLY A 55 -11.90 -8.95 7.90
C GLY A 55 -10.59 -8.85 7.11
N ALA A 56 -10.46 -7.93 6.15
CA ALA A 56 -9.17 -7.58 5.58
C ALA A 56 -8.26 -6.98 6.66
N THR A 57 -6.97 -7.37 6.69
CA THR A 57 -6.00 -6.89 7.68
C THR A 57 -4.73 -6.39 7.00
N PRO A 58 -4.05 -5.34 7.51
CA PRO A 58 -2.90 -4.75 6.84
C PRO A 58 -1.74 -5.73 6.66
N GLY A 59 -1.54 -6.64 7.62
CA GLY A 59 -0.50 -7.67 7.57
C GLY A 59 -0.67 -8.66 6.41
N CYS A 60 -1.86 -8.77 5.80
CA CYS A 60 -2.12 -9.62 4.65
C CYS A 60 -2.07 -8.88 3.29
N VAL A 61 -1.64 -7.61 3.27
CA VAL A 61 -1.59 -6.78 2.06
C VAL A 61 -0.14 -6.54 1.68
N PHE A 62 0.25 -6.97 0.47
CA PHE A 62 1.62 -6.88 -0.03
C PHE A 62 1.69 -6.04 -1.29
N TRP A 63 2.63 -5.09 -1.31
CA TRP A 63 2.89 -4.19 -2.42
C TRP A 63 4.30 -4.43 -2.95
N GLN A 64 4.43 -5.24 -4.00
CA GLN A 64 5.69 -5.38 -4.72
C GLN A 64 5.78 -4.28 -5.78
N VAL A 65 6.83 -3.46 -5.71
CA VAL A 65 7.04 -2.30 -6.57
C VAL A 65 8.38 -2.44 -7.30
N GLY A 66 8.33 -2.51 -8.63
CA GLY A 66 9.49 -2.76 -9.49
C GLY A 66 10.49 -1.60 -9.56
N SER A 67 10.11 -0.41 -9.08
CA SER A 67 11.01 0.73 -8.93
C SER A 67 10.80 1.40 -7.56
N SER A 68 10.32 2.64 -7.53
CA SER A 68 10.07 3.41 -6.30
C SER A 68 8.58 3.55 -6.01
N ALA A 69 8.24 3.75 -4.74
CA ALA A 69 6.92 4.18 -4.30
C ALA A 69 6.97 5.61 -3.75
N THR A 70 6.03 6.46 -4.17
CA THR A 70 5.88 7.83 -3.65
C THR A 70 4.47 8.00 -3.10
N LEU A 71 4.36 8.13 -1.78
CA LEU A 71 3.09 8.31 -1.10
C LEU A 71 2.84 9.81 -0.91
N GLY A 72 1.69 10.28 -1.41
CA GLY A 72 1.22 11.65 -1.22
C GLY A 72 0.96 11.97 0.25
N SER A 73 1.15 13.22 0.64
CA SER A 73 0.99 13.67 2.02
C SER A 73 -0.42 13.44 2.57
N GLN A 74 -0.53 13.34 3.90
CA GLN A 74 -1.78 13.09 4.63
C GLN A 74 -2.52 11.80 4.20
N SER A 75 -1.82 10.83 3.63
CA SER A 75 -2.40 9.54 3.26
C SER A 75 -2.51 8.58 4.47
N GLU A 76 -3.49 7.69 4.41
CA GLU A 76 -3.57 6.49 5.24
C GLU A 76 -3.31 5.25 4.38
N PHE A 77 -2.12 4.66 4.53
CA PHE A 77 -1.69 3.53 3.71
C PHE A 77 -1.75 2.24 4.53
N SER A 78 -2.19 1.13 3.92
CA SER A 78 -2.24 -0.19 4.56
C SER A 78 -1.46 -1.22 3.76
N GLY A 79 -0.58 -1.96 4.43
CA GLY A 79 0.16 -3.08 3.86
C GLY A 79 1.67 -3.00 4.01
N ILE A 80 2.31 -4.04 3.50
CA ILE A 80 3.75 -4.21 3.48
C ILE A 80 4.26 -3.77 2.10
N ILE A 81 5.03 -2.69 2.07
CA ILE A 81 5.65 -2.16 0.85
C ILE A 81 7.01 -2.80 0.66
N ILE A 82 7.25 -3.38 -0.51
CA ILE A 82 8.52 -3.97 -0.93
C ILE A 82 8.91 -3.32 -2.24
N ALA A 83 9.74 -2.28 -2.18
CA ALA A 83 10.17 -1.51 -3.34
C ALA A 83 11.60 -1.87 -3.75
N TYR A 84 11.82 -2.00 -5.06
CA TYR A 84 13.16 -2.27 -5.59
C TYR A 84 14.13 -1.12 -5.32
N ALA A 85 13.72 0.13 -5.55
CA ALA A 85 14.58 1.30 -5.43
C ALA A 85 14.36 2.03 -4.09
N SER A 86 13.37 2.91 -4.01
CA SER A 86 13.12 3.76 -2.83
C SER A 86 11.65 3.85 -2.45
N VAL A 87 11.38 4.33 -1.22
CA VAL A 87 10.03 4.73 -0.81
C VAL A 87 10.09 6.14 -0.21
N VAL A 88 9.24 7.04 -0.70
CA VAL A 88 9.13 8.41 -0.21
C VAL A 88 7.76 8.63 0.41
N PHE A 89 7.76 9.03 1.67
CA PHE A 89 6.60 9.52 2.39
C PHE A 89 6.63 11.06 2.34
N SER A 90 5.64 11.66 1.66
CA SER A 90 5.67 13.09 1.35
C SER A 90 5.19 14.01 2.49
N GLY A 91 4.92 13.49 3.69
CA GLY A 91 4.51 14.30 4.84
C GLY A 91 3.24 13.83 5.55
N GLY A 92 3.32 13.58 6.86
CA GLY A 92 2.14 13.36 7.71
C GLY A 92 1.32 12.13 7.34
N ILE A 93 1.97 11.09 6.80
CA ILE A 93 1.34 9.84 6.41
C ILE A 93 1.24 8.89 7.60
N HIS A 94 0.15 8.15 7.66
CA HIS A 94 -0.02 7.02 8.57
C HIS A 94 0.08 5.71 7.78
N LEU A 95 1.15 4.95 8.01
CA LEU A 95 1.26 3.58 7.49
C LEU A 95 0.81 2.59 8.55
N PHE A 96 -0.10 1.69 8.18
CA PHE A 96 -0.39 0.46 8.90
C PHE A 96 0.29 -0.70 8.18
N GLY A 97 1.48 -1.10 8.63
CA GLY A 97 2.27 -2.14 7.97
C GLY A 97 3.78 -1.95 8.10
N SER A 98 4.52 -2.21 7.02
CA SER A 98 5.98 -2.19 7.02
C SER A 98 6.54 -1.76 5.65
N VAL A 99 7.79 -1.31 5.62
CA VAL A 99 8.45 -0.83 4.40
C VAL A 99 9.80 -1.50 4.26
N PHE A 100 10.06 -2.05 3.09
CA PHE A 100 11.32 -2.65 2.70
C PHE A 100 11.77 -2.01 1.38
N VAL A 101 13.03 -1.59 1.33
CA VAL A 101 13.70 -1.08 0.13
C VAL A 101 14.95 -1.91 -0.12
N LEU A 102 15.22 -2.25 -1.38
CA LEU A 102 16.32 -3.15 -1.71
C LEU A 102 17.61 -2.44 -2.13
N ASN A 103 17.53 -1.26 -2.75
CA ASN A 103 18.69 -0.62 -3.37
C ASN A 103 18.94 0.84 -2.96
N ALA A 104 17.99 1.52 -2.33
CA ALA A 104 18.15 2.90 -1.90
C ALA A 104 17.55 3.13 -0.50
N ALA A 105 16.84 4.24 -0.30
CA ALA A 105 16.42 4.71 1.02
C ALA A 105 14.89 4.77 1.18
N VAL A 106 14.47 4.80 2.43
CA VAL A 106 13.13 5.25 2.85
C VAL A 106 13.25 6.70 3.34
N THR A 107 12.46 7.60 2.79
CA THR A 107 12.37 9.00 3.25
C THR A 107 11.09 9.20 4.05
N LEU A 108 11.21 9.68 5.29
CA LEU A 108 10.10 10.00 6.18
C LEU A 108 10.12 11.49 6.53
N ILE A 109 8.94 12.12 6.52
CA ILE A 109 8.69 13.53 6.83
C ILE A 109 7.49 13.60 7.78
N SER A 110 7.73 13.62 9.09
CA SER A 110 6.66 13.68 10.10
C SER A 110 5.59 12.58 9.96
N ASP A 111 6.00 11.38 9.55
CA ASP A 111 5.10 10.24 9.32
C ASP A 111 5.02 9.34 10.55
N THR A 112 3.96 8.53 10.62
CA THR A 112 3.77 7.49 11.64
C THR A 112 3.73 6.12 10.99
N ILE A 113 4.60 5.21 11.45
CA ILE A 113 4.62 3.81 11.03
C ILE A 113 4.08 2.93 12.16
N ASN A 114 2.88 2.39 11.97
CA ASN A 114 2.24 1.44 12.88
C ASN A 114 2.49 0.02 12.38
N VAL A 115 3.48 -0.66 12.99
CA VAL A 115 3.82 -2.03 12.61
C VAL A 115 2.68 -2.96 13.02
N GLN A 116 1.93 -3.45 12.03
CA GLN A 116 0.88 -4.44 12.20
C GLN A 116 1.34 -5.75 11.55
N ALA A 117 1.89 -6.65 12.36
CA ALA A 117 2.60 -7.84 11.89
C ALA A 117 1.70 -9.05 11.64
N SER A 118 0.48 -9.08 12.17
CA SER A 118 -0.39 -10.26 12.07
C SER A 118 -1.22 -10.24 10.79
N CYS A 119 -0.88 -11.11 9.84
CA CYS A 119 -1.84 -11.57 8.85
C CYS A 119 -2.77 -12.59 9.52
N SER A 120 -3.92 -12.14 10.04
CA SER A 120 -4.91 -13.03 10.65
C SER A 120 -5.89 -13.53 9.60
N LEU A 121 -5.68 -14.75 9.12
CA LEU A 121 -6.62 -15.46 8.27
C LEU A 121 -7.60 -16.23 9.16
N SER A 122 -8.90 -16.02 8.99
CA SER A 122 -9.88 -16.88 9.64
C SER A 122 -9.76 -18.28 9.05
N GLN A 123 -9.27 -19.25 9.82
CA GLN A 123 -9.33 -20.65 9.43
C GLN A 123 -10.81 -21.06 9.40
N LYS A 124 -11.22 -21.76 8.33
CA LYS A 124 -12.56 -22.35 8.23
C LYS A 124 -12.67 -23.58 9.11
#